data_AF-A0A9X8YNU0-F1
#
_entry.id   AF-A0A9X8YNU0-F1
#
_cell.length_a   1.000
_cell.length_b   1.000
_cell.length_c   1.000
_cell.angle_alpha   90.00
_cell.angle_beta   90.00
_cell.angle_gamma   90.00
#
_symmetry.space_group_name_H-M   'P 1'
#
loop_
_entity.id
_entity.type
_entity.pdbx_description
1 polymer ?
#
loop_
_entity_poly.entity_id
_entity_poly.type
_entity_poly.pdbx_seq_one_letter_code
_entity_poly.pdbx_strand_id
1 'polypeptide(L)'
;TTWGTVLLVWSCVVATLDNVLRPVLIRMGADLPLLLILSGVIGGLLAFGMIGLFIGPVVLAVSYRLLTAWMDEAPEPTSAPEQVIEDLEKR
;
A
#
# COMPACT_ATOMS: atom_id res chain seq x y z
N THR A 1 -20.63 -26.18 -24.15
CA THR A 1 -21.41 -25.51 -23.08
C THR A 1 -20.59 -25.32 -21.82
N THR A 2 -19.92 -26.34 -21.30
CA THR A 2 -19.09 -26.28 -20.07
C THR A 2 -18.02 -25.19 -20.08
N TRP A 3 -17.21 -25.10 -21.14
CA TRP A 3 -16.20 -24.03 -21.29
C TRP A 3 -16.81 -22.63 -21.32
N GLY A 4 -18.01 -22.48 -21.89
CA GLY A 4 -18.74 -21.22 -21.91
C GLY A 4 -19.18 -20.80 -20.52
N THR A 5 -19.69 -21.73 -19.71
CA THR A 5 -20.07 -21.46 -18.32
C THR A 5 -18.87 -21.08 -17.46
N VAL A 6 -17.74 -21.77 -17.61
CA VAL A 6 -16.50 -21.46 -16.89
C VAL A 6 -15.99 -20.06 -17.23
N LEU A 7 -15.95 -19.71 -18.51
CA LEU A 7 -15.54 -18.37 -18.96
C LEU A 7 -16.51 -17.30 -18.47
N LEU A 8 -17.81 -17.57 -18.45
CA LEU A 8 -18.81 -16.61 -17.98
C LEU A 8 -18.64 -16.31 -16.48
N VAL A 9 -18.44 -17.36 -15.66
CA VAL A 9 -18.19 -17.20 -14.21
C VAL A 9 -16.87 -16.45 -13.99
N TRP A 10 -15.80 -16.85 -14.69
CA TRP A 10 -14.49 -16.20 -14.58
C TRP A 10 -14.54 -14.72 -14.98
N SER A 11 -15.16 -14.40 -16.12
CA SER A 11 -15.33 -13.02 -16.59
C SER A 11 -16.18 -12.19 -15.63
N CYS A 12 -17.17 -12.77 -14.96
CA CYS A 12 -17.96 -12.06 -13.95
C CYS A 12 -17.11 -11.67 -12.73
N VAL A 13 -16.27 -12.59 -12.25
CA VAL A 13 -15.33 -12.33 -11.14
C VAL A 13 -14.30 -11.27 -11.54
N VAL A 14 -13.71 -11.37 -12.73
CA VAL A 14 -12.73 -10.38 -13.19
C VAL A 14 -13.37 -9.02 -13.44
N ALA A 15 -14.56 -8.97 -14.06
CA ALA A 15 -15.28 -7.72 -14.31
C ALA A 15 -15.70 -7.01 -13.01
N THR A 16 -16.09 -7.77 -11.98
CA THR A 16 -16.36 -7.19 -10.65
C THR A 16 -15.09 -6.67 -10.00
N LEU A 17 -13.97 -7.39 -10.15
CA LEU A 17 -12.67 -6.96 -9.66
C LEU A 17 -12.23 -5.65 -10.32
N ASP A 18 -12.30 -5.55 -11.65
CA ASP A 18 -11.92 -4.35 -12.41
C ASP A 18 -12.83 -3.14 -12.10
N ASN A 19 -14.13 -3.39 -11.86
CA ASN A 19 -15.09 -2.36 -11.47
C ASN A 19 -14.93 -1.87 -10.02
N VAL A 20 -14.20 -2.60 -9.16
CA VAL A 20 -13.91 -2.19 -7.78
C VAL A 20 -12.49 -1.62 -7.67
N LEU A 21 -11.50 -2.25 -8.30
CA LEU A 21 -10.10 -1.79 -8.30
C LEU A 21 -10.00 -0.40 -8.92
N ARG A 22 -10.69 -0.13 -10.03
CA ARG A 22 -10.63 1.17 -10.71
C ARG A 22 -11.15 2.34 -9.85
N PRO A 23 -12.35 2.31 -9.24
CA PRO A 23 -12.81 3.39 -8.37
C PRO A 23 -12.05 3.47 -7.05
N VAL A 24 -11.54 2.36 -6.52
CA VAL A 24 -10.66 2.35 -5.33
C VAL A 24 -9.35 3.10 -5.62
N LEU A 25 -8.71 2.79 -6.76
CA LEU A 25 -7.45 3.40 -7.18
C LEU A 25 -7.62 4.87 -7.59
N ILE A 26 -8.81 5.28 -8.07
CA ILE A 26 -9.12 6.68 -8.41
C ILE A 26 -9.56 7.49 -7.18
N ARG A 27 -10.24 6.87 -6.19
CA ARG A 27 -10.51 7.49 -4.88
C ARG A 27 -9.25 7.70 -4.04
N MET A 28 -8.16 7.03 -4.38
CA MET A 28 -6.83 7.13 -3.74
C MET A 28 -6.06 8.41 -4.06
N GLY A 29 -6.74 9.50 -4.39
CA GLY A 29 -6.12 10.78 -4.67
C GLY A 29 -5.24 11.35 -3.55
N ALA A 30 -5.46 11.06 -2.25
CA ALA A 30 -4.60 11.64 -1.19
C ALA A 30 -4.71 11.12 0.27
N ASP A 31 -5.35 10.00 0.63
CA ASP A 31 -5.49 9.64 2.07
C ASP A 31 -5.51 8.11 2.33
N LEU A 32 -4.34 7.47 2.39
CA LEU A 32 -4.23 6.01 2.53
C LEU A 32 -4.35 5.38 3.95
N PRO A 33 -4.85 6.01 5.04
CA PRO A 33 -5.12 5.26 6.28
C PRO A 33 -6.30 4.28 6.13
N LEU A 34 -7.41 4.70 5.50
CA LEU A 34 -8.64 3.89 5.47
C LEU A 34 -8.49 2.62 4.63
N LEU A 35 -7.91 2.75 3.43
CA LEU A 35 -7.70 1.61 2.53
C LEU A 35 -6.72 0.60 3.10
N LEU A 36 -5.69 1.08 3.78
CA LEU A 36 -4.71 0.23 4.46
C LEU A 36 -5.35 -0.50 5.64
N ILE A 37 -6.20 0.17 6.42
CA ILE A 37 -6.98 -0.47 7.50
C ILE A 37 -7.96 -1.51 6.94
N LEU A 38 -8.74 -1.19 5.90
CA LEU A 38 -9.71 -2.13 5.31
C LEU A 38 -9.02 -3.34 4.68
N SER A 39 -7.91 -3.13 3.97
CA SER A 39 -7.07 -4.21 3.45
C SER A 39 -6.52 -5.09 4.57
N GLY A 40 -6.06 -4.48 5.68
CA GLY A 40 -5.60 -5.19 6.87
C GLY A 40 -6.70 -6.01 7.54
N VAL A 41 -7.91 -5.48 7.69
CA VAL A 41 -9.06 -6.20 8.26
C VAL A 41 -9.43 -7.41 7.39
N ILE A 42 -9.57 -7.21 6.08
CA ILE A 42 -9.99 -8.27 5.14
C ILE A 42 -8.90 -9.35 5.05
N GLY A 43 -7.64 -8.96 4.89
CA GLY A 43 -6.51 -9.89 4.84
C GLY A 43 -6.32 -10.65 6.16
N GLY A 44 -6.44 -9.94 7.29
CA GLY A 44 -6.39 -10.54 8.63
C GLY A 44 -7.51 -11.56 8.84
N LEU A 45 -8.75 -11.23 8.45
CA LEU A 45 -9.89 -12.14 8.54
C LEU A 45 -9.66 -13.42 7.74
N LEU A 46 -9.09 -13.32 6.55
CA LEU A 46 -8.81 -14.48 5.69
C LEU A 46 -7.66 -15.34 6.23
N ALA A 47 -6.62 -14.74 6.80
CA ALA A 47 -5.44 -15.46 7.29
C ALA A 47 -5.64 -16.08 8.68
N PHE A 48 -6.29 -15.36 9.61
CA PHE A 48 -6.37 -15.70 11.03
C PHE A 48 -7.81 -15.74 11.57
N GLY A 49 -8.84 -15.63 10.72
CA GLY A 49 -10.24 -15.62 11.14
C GLY A 49 -10.60 -14.38 11.96
N MET A 50 -11.51 -14.51 12.94
CA MET A 50 -11.98 -13.36 13.72
C MET A 50 -10.88 -12.63 14.49
N ILE A 51 -9.83 -13.33 14.93
CA ILE A 51 -8.69 -12.71 15.62
C ILE A 51 -7.93 -11.75 14.68
N GLY A 52 -7.91 -12.09 13.40
CA GLY A 52 -7.30 -11.29 12.36
C GLY A 52 -7.95 -9.92 12.12
N LEU A 53 -9.18 -9.70 12.59
CA LEU A 53 -9.81 -8.36 12.56
C LEU A 53 -9.03 -7.33 13.38
N PHE A 54 -8.36 -7.77 14.44
CA PHE A 54 -7.53 -6.92 15.30
C PHE A 54 -6.06 -6.96 14.86
N ILE A 55 -5.54 -8.15 14.58
CA ILE A 55 -4.11 -8.32 14.24
C ILE A 55 -3.78 -7.72 12.87
N GLY A 56 -4.66 -7.91 11.88
CA GLY A 56 -4.43 -7.47 10.50
C GLY A 56 -4.11 -5.98 10.39
N PRO A 57 -4.99 -5.08 10.85
CA PRO A 57 -4.75 -3.63 10.80
C PRO A 57 -3.53 -3.19 11.60
N VAL A 58 -3.28 -3.78 12.77
CA VAL A 58 -2.15 -3.43 13.63
C VAL A 58 -0.82 -3.76 12.96
N VAL A 59 -0.67 -4.98 12.42
CA VAL A 59 0.54 -5.39 11.71
C VAL A 59 0.76 -4.54 10.47
N LEU A 60 -0.30 -4.27 9.70
CA LEU A 60 -0.19 -3.45 8.50
C LEU A 60 0.21 -2.00 8.82
N ALA A 61 -0.32 -1.42 9.89
CA ALA A 61 0.04 -0.07 10.35
C ALA A 61 1.51 0.02 10.79
N VAL A 62 2.02 -0.96 11.54
CA VAL A 62 3.42 -1.00 11.95
C VAL A 62 4.35 -1.16 10.73
N SER A 63 4.03 -2.09 9.83
CA SER A 63 4.81 -2.28 8.60
C SER A 63 4.83 -1.02 7.74
N TYR A 64 3.68 -0.34 7.59
CA TYR A 64 3.60 0.92 6.87
C TYR A 64 4.49 1.99 7.52
N ARG A 65 4.44 2.14 8.85
CA ARG A 65 5.30 3.09 9.58
C ARG A 65 6.79 2.79 9.40
N LEU A 66 7.18 1.51 9.43
CA LEU A 66 8.57 1.11 9.22
C LEU A 66 9.02 1.38 7.78
N LEU A 67 8.16 1.11 6.79
CA LEU A 67 8.44 1.42 5.39
C LEU A 67 8.58 2.93 5.16
N THR A 68 7.69 3.74 5.73
CA THR A 68 7.78 5.20 5.64
C THR A 68 9.05 5.71 6.29
N ALA A 69 9.38 5.26 7.51
CA ALA A 69 10.62 5.65 8.17
C ALA A 69 11.87 5.28 7.35
N TRP A 70 11.87 4.10 6.72
CA TRP A 70 12.97 3.69 5.85
C TRP A 70 13.08 4.55 4.57
N MET A 71 11.96 4.94 3.97
CA MET A 71 11.96 5.84 2.81
C MET A 71 12.43 7.25 3.16
N ASP A 72 12.03 7.76 4.34
CA ASP A 72 12.35 9.11 4.79
C ASP A 72 13.80 9.25 5.29
N GLU A 73 14.49 8.14 5.62
CA GLU A 73 15.90 8.13 6.03
C GLU A 73 16.87 8.25 4.84
N ALA A 74 16.39 8.14 3.60
CA ALA A 74 17.25 8.37 2.43
C ALA A 74 17.62 9.87 2.40
N PRO A 75 18.91 10.24 2.60
CA PRO A 75 19.29 11.64 2.54
C PRO A 75 18.95 12.16 1.16
N GLU A 76 18.18 13.25 1.11
CA GLU A 76 18.02 14.06 -0.10
C GLU A 76 19.43 14.25 -0.69
N PRO A 77 19.68 13.89 -1.97
CA PRO A 77 20.98 14.12 -2.56
C PRO A 77 21.26 15.61 -2.49
N THR A 78 22.14 16.02 -1.57
CA THR A 78 22.55 17.41 -1.38
C THR A 78 22.88 17.97 -2.76
N SER A 79 22.01 18.86 -3.24
CA SER A 79 22.11 19.49 -4.55
C SER A 79 23.10 20.65 -4.59
N ALA A 80 23.82 20.88 -3.49
CA ALA A 80 24.86 21.89 -3.38
C ALA A 80 26.19 21.29 -2.86
N PRO A 81 26.96 20.60 -3.73
CA PRO A 81 28.36 20.25 -3.45
C PRO A 81 29.19 21.47 -3.00
N GLU A 82 28.81 22.67 -3.46
CA GLU A 82 29.40 23.95 -3.11
C GLU A 82 29.33 24.28 -1.60
N GLN A 83 28.24 23.92 -0.91
CA GLN A 83 28.10 24.19 0.54
C GLN A 83 29.04 23.34 1.39
N VAL A 84 29.31 22.10 0.96
CA VAL A 84 30.26 21.21 1.64
C VAL A 84 31.70 21.70 1.45
N ILE A 85 32.03 22.28 0.28
CA ILE A 85 33.36 22.84 0.00
C ILE A 85 33.60 24.11 0.84
N GLU A 86 32.60 24.99 0.97
CA GLU A 86 32.73 26.22 1.77
C GLU A 86 32.91 25.94 3.27
N ASP A 87 32.22 24.95 3.81
CA ASP A 87 32.35 24.54 5.22
C ASP A 87 33.71 23.90 5.54
N LEU A 88 34.35 23.26 4.56
CA LEU A 88 35.71 22.72 4.68
C LEU A 88 36.79 23.80 4.58
N GLU A 89 36.55 24.86 3.79
CA GLU A 89 37.49 25.98 3.65
C GLU A 89 37.48 26.92 4.88
N LYS A 90 36.38 26.95 5.64
CA LYS A 90 36.23 27.75 6.87
C LYS A 90 36.82 27.11 8.13
N ARG A 91 37.32 25.87 8.07
CA ARG A 91 37.98 25.20 9.20
C ARG A 91 39.50 25.31 9.14
#